data_AF-A0A949IMA5-F1
#
_entry.id   AF-A0A949IMA5-F1
#
_cell.length_a   1.000
_cell.length_b   1.000
_cell.length_c   1.000
_cell.angle_alpha   90.00
_cell.angle_beta   90.00
_cell.angle_gamma   90.00
#
_symmetry.space_group_name_H-M   'P 1'
#
loop_
_entity.id
_entity.type
_entity.pdbx_description
1 polymer ?
#
loop_
_entity_poly.entity_id
_entity_poly.type
_entity_poly.pdbx_seq_one_letter_code
_entity_poly.pdbx_strand_id
1 'polypeptide(L)'
;MDVIVEGHINEEEPMADVIATVVALKSCQTPILRINEDGSDMQGRLLFSQGGYIVGAKINVSGETGWDAVRKLLNVTNGNYAILDPVRKPTADLNQALWVPTEKIIPLLPNLPASGEQYVDKQPQRSQESAVRPKTGQTDLAPLMAAVGAPKDEEIFDPAIPNKVEKEERHTVEAKAPSRQYDQGRWRVVRFGLQLAFGVAVAGLIMWQSDNLWSWWWHHIWIKIMALFNIAV
;
A
#
# COMPACT_ATOMS: atom_id res chain seq x y z
N MET A 1 5.83 14.90 1.76
CA MET A 1 4.56 14.19 1.99
C MET A 1 3.67 14.90 1.04
N ASP A 2 3.33 14.21 -0.02
CA ASP A 2 2.64 14.83 -1.14
C ASP A 2 1.16 14.54 -0.94
N VAL A 3 0.34 15.55 -1.17
CA VAL A 3 -1.09 15.37 -1.03
C VAL A 3 -1.61 14.73 -2.30
N ILE A 4 -2.30 13.60 -2.17
CA ILE A 4 -2.88 12.86 -3.28
C ILE A 4 -4.31 13.37 -3.51
N VAL A 5 -5.09 13.49 -2.44
CA VAL A 5 -6.50 13.88 -2.46
C VAL A 5 -6.78 14.77 -1.26
N GLU A 6 -7.59 15.81 -1.45
CA GLU A 6 -8.13 16.67 -0.40
C GLU A 6 -9.64 16.74 -0.58
N GLY A 7 -10.38 16.84 0.53
CA GLY A 7 -11.83 16.90 0.50
C GLY A 7 -12.43 17.29 1.84
N HIS A 8 -13.76 17.25 1.91
CA HIS A 8 -14.55 17.57 3.09
C HIS A 8 -15.41 16.39 3.47
N ILE A 9 -15.43 16.03 4.75
CA ILE A 9 -16.36 15.06 5.31
C ILE A 9 -17.65 15.82 5.61
N ASN A 10 -18.75 15.40 4.99
CA ASN A 10 -20.09 15.96 5.21
C ASN A 10 -21.15 14.87 4.94
N GLU A 11 -22.43 15.25 4.84
CA GLU A 11 -23.51 14.30 4.55
C GLU A 11 -23.45 13.73 3.12
N GLU A 12 -22.84 14.45 2.18
CA GLU A 12 -22.68 14.02 0.78
C GLU A 12 -21.48 13.06 0.60
N GLU A 13 -20.42 13.26 1.39
CA GLU A 13 -19.20 12.45 1.42
C GLU A 13 -18.94 11.95 2.86
N PRO A 14 -19.61 10.86 3.28
CA PRO A 14 -19.44 10.31 4.62
C PRO A 14 -18.06 9.68 4.80
N MET A 15 -17.62 9.56 6.05
CA MET A 15 -16.33 8.94 6.41
C MET A 15 -16.12 7.54 5.79
N ALA A 16 -17.19 6.76 5.60
CA ALA A 16 -17.13 5.46 4.94
C ALA A 16 -16.59 5.55 3.50
N ASP A 17 -17.00 6.57 2.75
CA ASP A 17 -16.59 6.78 1.36
C ASP A 17 -15.15 7.32 1.28
N VAL A 18 -14.76 8.17 2.23
CA VAL A 18 -13.37 8.64 2.38
C VAL A 18 -12.44 7.45 2.61
N ILE A 19 -12.81 6.55 3.52
CA ILE A 19 -12.06 5.34 3.79
C ILE A 19 -12.00 4.42 2.56
N ALA A 20 -13.13 4.21 1.88
CA ALA A 20 -13.18 3.40 0.66
C ALA A 20 -12.25 3.97 -0.42
N THR A 21 -12.18 5.30 -0.53
CA THR A 21 -11.26 6.02 -1.43
C THR A 21 -9.81 5.75 -1.06
N VAL A 22 -9.46 5.82 0.24
CA VAL A 22 -8.11 5.49 0.73
C VAL A 22 -7.71 4.05 0.37
N VAL A 23 -8.61 3.10 0.54
CA VAL A 23 -8.36 1.68 0.21
C VAL A 23 -8.26 1.44 -1.29
N ALA A 24 -9.02 2.18 -2.11
CA ALA A 24 -9.00 2.08 -3.56
C ALA A 24 -7.70 2.63 -4.19
N LEU A 25 -6.94 3.47 -3.47
CA LEU A 25 -5.68 4.06 -3.93
C LEU A 25 -4.55 3.03 -4.00
N LYS A 26 -4.44 2.35 -5.15
CA LYS A 26 -3.36 1.40 -5.45
C LYS A 26 -1.99 2.03 -5.73
N SER A 27 -1.95 3.36 -5.88
CA SER A 27 -0.72 4.11 -6.19
C SER A 27 0.18 4.33 -4.97
N CYS A 28 -0.37 4.28 -3.75
CA CYS A 28 0.35 4.52 -2.51
C CYS A 28 0.49 3.22 -1.69
N GLN A 29 1.69 2.94 -1.18
CA GLN A 29 1.93 1.74 -0.37
C GLN A 29 1.42 1.90 1.07
N THR A 30 1.51 3.11 1.62
CA THR A 30 1.14 3.40 3.01
C THR A 30 0.45 4.76 3.09
N PRO A 31 -0.81 4.90 2.61
CA PRO A 31 -1.48 6.18 2.64
C PRO A 31 -1.74 6.65 4.07
N ILE A 32 -1.59 7.95 4.30
CA ILE A 32 -1.90 8.58 5.58
C ILE A 32 -3.13 9.45 5.37
N LEU A 33 -4.22 9.14 6.06
CA LEU A 33 -5.40 9.99 6.08
C LEU A 33 -5.24 10.99 7.25
N ARG A 34 -5.12 12.27 6.92
CA ARG A 34 -5.18 13.37 7.88
C ARG A 34 -6.62 13.87 7.97
N ILE A 35 -7.15 14.00 9.18
CA ILE A 35 -8.50 14.49 9.44
C ILE A 35 -8.40 15.66 10.42
N ASN A 36 -9.11 16.73 10.13
CA ASN A 36 -9.35 17.86 11.01
C ASN A 36 -10.87 18.03 11.14
N GLU A 37 -11.39 18.02 12.36
CA GLU A 37 -12.82 18.24 12.62
C GLU A 37 -13.16 19.74 12.54
N ASP A 38 -14.31 20.07 11.95
CA ASP A 38 -14.77 21.46 11.88
C ASP A 38 -15.53 21.82 13.17
N GLY A 39 -15.06 22.84 13.88
CA GLY A 39 -15.68 23.30 15.14
C GLY A 39 -15.05 22.73 16.42
N SER A 40 -14.09 21.83 16.30
CA SER A 40 -13.21 21.41 17.41
C SER A 40 -11.74 21.56 16.99
N ASP A 41 -10.80 21.62 17.95
CA ASP A 41 -9.36 21.60 17.65
C ASP A 41 -8.86 20.15 17.42
N MET A 42 -9.75 19.20 17.15
CA MET A 42 -9.37 17.81 16.94
C MET A 42 -8.75 17.62 15.55
N GLN A 43 -7.45 17.34 15.56
CA GLN A 43 -6.69 16.96 14.37
C GLN A 43 -5.97 15.64 14.62
N GLY A 44 -6.03 14.75 13.64
CA GLY A 44 -5.36 13.45 13.74
C GLY A 44 -4.96 12.86 12.40
N ARG A 45 -4.27 11.74 12.50
CA ARG A 45 -3.70 11.01 11.36
C ARG A 45 -3.94 9.52 11.54
N LEU A 46 -4.38 8.88 10.47
CA LEU A 46 -4.58 7.45 10.35
C LEU A 46 -3.61 6.90 9.31
N LEU A 47 -2.89 5.84 9.65
CA LEU A 47 -1.98 5.15 8.74
C LEU A 47 -2.65 3.89 8.22
N PHE A 48 -2.66 3.74 6.90
CA PHE A 48 -3.17 2.57 6.21
C PHE A 48 -2.04 1.74 5.60
N SER A 49 -2.28 0.44 5.51
CA SER A 49 -1.46 -0.52 4.76
C SER A 49 -2.06 -0.76 3.38
N GLN A 50 -1.24 -1.16 2.41
CA GLN A 50 -1.61 -1.50 1.03
C GLN A 50 -2.75 -2.55 0.92
N GLY A 51 -3.04 -3.30 1.98
CA GLY A 51 -4.12 -4.29 2.04
C GLY A 51 -5.44 -3.80 2.63
N GLY A 52 -5.64 -2.49 2.84
CA GLY A 52 -6.86 -1.97 3.47
C GLY A 52 -6.93 -2.28 4.96
N TYR A 53 -5.79 -2.20 5.65
CA TYR A 53 -5.71 -2.32 7.10
C TYR A 53 -5.30 -1.00 7.73
N ILE A 54 -5.92 -0.62 8.84
CA ILE A 54 -5.48 0.49 9.69
C ILE A 54 -4.34 -0.02 10.57
N VAL A 55 -3.15 0.55 10.38
CA VAL A 55 -1.92 0.16 11.07
C VAL A 55 -1.72 0.95 12.35
N GLY A 56 -2.21 2.19 12.39
CA GLY A 56 -2.20 3.00 13.59
C GLY A 56 -2.88 4.35 13.39
N ALA A 57 -3.13 5.00 14.52
CA ALA A 57 -3.79 6.29 14.59
C ALA A 57 -3.13 7.16 15.66
N LYS A 58 -3.15 8.47 15.44
CA LYS A 58 -2.67 9.44 16.42
C LYS A 58 -3.49 10.72 16.34
N ILE A 59 -3.93 11.23 17.49
CA ILE A 59 -4.50 12.57 17.62
C ILE A 59 -3.37 13.51 18.07
N ASN A 60 -3.18 14.61 17.36
CA ASN A 60 -2.07 15.53 17.64
C ASN A 60 -2.29 16.31 18.94
N VAL A 61 -3.54 16.67 19.25
CA VAL A 61 -3.87 17.54 20.39
C VAL A 61 -3.91 16.76 21.71
N SER A 62 -4.62 15.64 21.78
CA SER A 62 -4.69 14.83 23.01
C SER A 62 -3.51 13.86 23.17
N GLY A 63 -2.74 13.61 22.11
CA GLY A 63 -1.66 12.63 22.11
C GLY A 63 -2.15 11.18 22.16
N GLU A 64 -3.47 10.96 22.08
CA GLU A 64 -4.05 9.62 22.06
C GLU A 64 -3.59 8.83 20.84
N THR A 65 -3.34 7.55 21.07
CA THR A 65 -2.86 6.59 20.07
C THR A 65 -3.70 5.32 20.13
N GLY A 66 -3.62 4.50 19.09
CA GLY A 66 -4.26 3.19 19.03
C GLY A 66 -5.74 3.26 18.71
N TRP A 67 -6.50 2.31 19.26
CA TRP A 67 -7.94 2.15 18.97
C TRP A 67 -8.77 3.36 19.40
N ASP A 68 -8.42 4.02 20.51
CA ASP A 68 -9.13 5.20 20.99
C ASP A 68 -9.05 6.35 19.98
N ALA A 69 -7.85 6.55 19.40
CA ALA A 69 -7.64 7.52 18.35
C ALA A 69 -8.39 7.14 17.05
N VAL A 70 -8.39 5.86 16.66
CA VAL A 70 -9.17 5.39 15.50
C VAL A 70 -10.65 5.72 15.69
N ARG A 71 -11.24 5.35 16.83
CA ARG A 71 -12.66 5.55 17.11
C ARG A 71 -13.06 7.02 17.02
N LYS A 72 -12.29 7.90 17.65
CA LYS A 72 -12.56 9.34 17.66
C LYS A 72 -12.45 9.95 16.26
N LEU A 73 -11.41 9.59 15.51
CA LEU A 73 -11.20 10.10 14.15
C LEU A 73 -12.23 9.60 13.15
N LEU A 74 -12.68 8.36 13.29
CA LEU A 74 -13.71 7.78 12.42
C LEU A 74 -15.13 8.22 12.75
N ASN A 75 -15.36 8.77 13.95
CA ASN A 75 -16.65 9.32 14.35
C ASN A 75 -16.83 10.80 13.94
N VAL A 76 -15.87 11.38 13.23
CA VAL A 76 -15.97 12.74 12.68
C VAL A 76 -17.04 12.76 11.59
N THR A 77 -18.05 13.60 11.79
CA THR A 77 -19.18 13.77 10.86
C THR A 77 -19.03 14.99 9.97
N ASN A 78 -18.30 16.02 10.43
CA ASN A 78 -18.04 17.24 9.66
C ASN A 78 -16.57 17.67 9.84
N GLY A 79 -15.84 17.82 8.75
CA GLY A 79 -14.42 18.17 8.83
C GLY A 79 -13.70 18.18 7.49
N ASN A 80 -12.42 18.53 7.55
CA ASN A 80 -11.50 18.52 6.42
C ASN A 80 -10.65 17.26 6.43
N TYR A 81 -10.43 16.64 5.27
CA TYR A 81 -9.53 15.50 5.16
C TYR A 81 -8.52 15.65 4.03
N ALA A 82 -7.36 15.00 4.19
CA ALA A 82 -6.34 14.93 3.16
C ALA A 82 -5.67 13.55 3.18
N ILE A 83 -5.57 12.92 2.01
CA ILE A 83 -4.84 11.68 1.82
C ILE A 83 -3.42 12.03 1.38
N LEU A 84 -2.44 11.64 2.18
CA LEU A 84 -1.03 11.96 2.02
C LEU A 84 -0.24 10.71 1.63
N ASP A 85 0.70 10.87 0.70
CA ASP A 85 1.73 9.86 0.40
C ASP A 85 3.02 10.16 1.19
N PRO A 86 3.43 9.28 2.10
CA PRO A 86 4.76 9.32 2.68
C PRO A 86 5.79 8.76 1.70
N VAL A 87 6.04 9.47 0.59
CA VAL A 87 6.89 9.10 -0.57
C VAL A 87 8.30 8.54 -0.25
N ARG A 88 8.76 8.62 1.00
CA ARG A 88 9.95 7.94 1.59
C ARG A 88 10.18 8.30 3.07
N LYS A 89 9.24 8.94 3.76
CA LYS A 89 9.43 9.35 5.16
C LYS A 89 9.10 8.16 6.08
N PRO A 90 9.96 7.84 7.07
CA PRO A 90 9.64 6.80 8.03
C PRO A 90 8.38 7.18 8.80
N THR A 91 7.36 6.34 8.72
CA THR A 91 6.08 6.45 9.46
C THR A 91 6.11 5.65 10.75
N ALA A 92 7.31 5.45 11.32
CA ALA A 92 7.51 4.65 12.53
C ALA A 92 6.68 5.17 13.71
N ASP A 93 6.54 6.49 13.83
CA ASP A 93 5.80 7.13 14.93
C ASP A 93 4.27 6.89 14.89
N LEU A 94 3.73 6.49 13.73
CA LEU A 94 2.32 6.16 13.56
C LEU A 94 2.07 4.65 13.45
N ASN A 95 3.12 3.85 13.27
CA ASN A 95 3.00 2.41 13.10
C ASN A 95 2.92 1.72 14.47
N GLN A 96 1.70 1.45 14.93
CA GLN A 96 1.43 0.79 16.20
C GLN A 96 1.03 -0.68 16.02
N ALA A 97 1.11 -1.19 14.78
CA ALA A 97 0.74 -2.57 14.43
C ALA A 97 -0.67 -2.98 14.93
N LEU A 98 -1.66 -2.09 14.80
CA LEU A 98 -3.05 -2.37 15.20
C LEU A 98 -3.79 -3.32 14.25
N TRP A 99 -3.37 -3.38 12.97
CA TRP A 99 -3.87 -4.30 11.93
C TRP A 99 -5.40 -4.46 11.89
N VAL A 100 -6.16 -3.36 11.93
CA VAL A 100 -7.62 -3.44 11.88
C VAL A 100 -8.09 -3.48 10.43
N PRO A 101 -8.80 -4.52 9.97
CA PRO A 101 -9.32 -4.60 8.61
C PRO A 101 -10.41 -3.56 8.39
N THR A 102 -10.22 -2.72 7.39
CA THR A 102 -11.16 -1.66 7.05
C THR A 102 -12.54 -2.20 6.63
N GLU A 103 -12.59 -3.37 6.00
CA GLU A 103 -13.81 -4.06 5.58
C GLU A 103 -14.78 -4.35 6.74
N LYS A 104 -14.25 -4.62 7.94
CA LYS A 104 -15.07 -4.87 9.14
C LYS A 104 -15.53 -3.56 9.81
N ILE A 105 -14.81 -2.46 9.58
CA ILE A 105 -15.06 -1.15 10.21
C ILE A 105 -16.15 -0.38 9.46
N ILE A 106 -16.09 -0.36 8.12
CA ILE A 106 -17.04 0.37 7.27
C ILE A 106 -18.51 0.12 7.66
N PRO A 107 -18.99 -1.13 7.84
CA PRO A 107 -20.40 -1.37 8.19
C PRO A 107 -20.77 -0.98 9.63
N LEU A 108 -19.79 -0.69 10.50
CA LEU A 108 -20.01 -0.30 11.89
C LEU A 108 -19.96 1.22 12.09
N LEU A 109 -19.67 2.00 11.05
CA LEU A 109 -19.70 3.45 11.13
C LEU A 109 -21.14 3.98 11.14
N PRO A 110 -21.45 5.00 11.96
CA PRO A 110 -20.55 5.75 12.85
C PRO A 110 -20.38 5.14 14.26
N ASN A 111 -21.20 4.16 14.66
CA ASN A 111 -21.21 3.59 16.02
C ASN A 111 -20.19 2.46 16.22
N LEU A 112 -18.93 2.84 16.39
CA LEU A 112 -17.85 1.90 16.71
C LEU A 112 -17.86 1.48 18.20
N PRO A 113 -17.64 0.20 18.52
CA PRO A 113 -17.62 -0.28 19.90
C PRO A 113 -16.44 0.27 20.71
N ALA A 114 -16.64 0.37 22.03
CA ALA A 114 -15.62 0.88 22.95
C ALA A 114 -14.38 -0.03 23.01
N SER A 115 -14.54 -1.36 22.97
CA SER A 115 -13.43 -2.31 22.98
C SER A 115 -13.04 -2.73 21.56
N GLY A 116 -11.77 -2.51 21.19
CA GLY A 116 -11.21 -2.80 19.87
C GLY A 116 -10.57 -4.18 19.73
N GLU A 117 -10.43 -4.94 20.83
CA GLU A 117 -9.69 -6.20 20.86
C GLU A 117 -10.29 -7.29 19.94
N GLN A 118 -11.58 -7.21 19.64
CA GLN A 118 -12.27 -8.15 18.75
C GLN A 118 -12.03 -7.87 17.26
N TYR A 119 -11.52 -6.68 16.91
CA TYR A 119 -11.33 -6.24 15.53
C TYR A 119 -9.86 -6.17 15.11
N VAL A 120 -8.94 -6.30 16.07
CA VAL A 120 -7.51 -6.47 15.80
C VAL A 120 -7.30 -7.88 15.26
N ASP A 121 -7.21 -8.02 13.94
CA ASP A 121 -6.73 -9.27 13.38
C ASP A 121 -5.25 -9.41 13.80
N LYS A 122 -4.91 -10.56 14.40
CA LYS A 122 -3.49 -10.93 14.62
C LYS A 122 -2.85 -10.83 13.25
N GLN A 123 -1.99 -9.80 13.10
CA GLN A 123 -1.19 -9.44 11.93
C GLN A 123 -1.38 -10.44 10.79
N PRO A 124 -2.03 -10.06 9.66
CA PRO A 124 -2.30 -11.01 8.58
C PRO A 124 -0.98 -11.72 8.32
N GLN A 125 -0.94 -13.02 8.64
CA GLN A 125 0.20 -13.87 8.37
C GLN A 125 0.36 -13.73 6.87
N ARG A 126 1.30 -12.87 6.48
CA ARG A 126 1.72 -12.64 5.11
C ARG A 126 1.72 -14.01 4.48
N SER A 127 0.76 -14.29 3.61
CA SER A 127 0.64 -15.58 2.96
C SER A 127 2.05 -15.89 2.46
N GLN A 128 2.71 -16.83 3.13
CA GLN A 128 3.96 -17.41 2.65
C GLN A 128 3.61 -18.37 1.51
N GLU A 129 2.76 -17.92 0.59
CA GLU A 129 2.76 -18.29 -0.82
C GLU A 129 3.85 -17.50 -1.56
N SER A 130 4.93 -17.14 -0.86
CA SER A 130 6.24 -17.21 -1.50
C SER A 130 6.54 -18.68 -1.64
N ALA A 131 6.09 -19.25 -2.75
CA ALA A 131 6.58 -20.47 -3.37
C ALA A 131 7.35 -21.38 -2.40
N VAL A 132 6.70 -22.47 -1.95
CA VAL A 132 7.42 -23.74 -1.81
C VAL A 132 7.95 -24.07 -3.21
N ARG A 133 9.02 -23.39 -3.59
CA ARG A 133 9.92 -23.80 -4.65
C ARG A 133 10.47 -25.11 -4.09
N PRO A 134 10.23 -26.27 -4.70
CA PRO A 134 10.95 -27.46 -4.31
C PRO A 134 12.43 -27.11 -4.38
N LYS A 135 13.08 -27.00 -3.21
CA LYS A 135 14.52 -26.85 -3.13
C LYS A 135 15.09 -28.12 -3.74
N THR A 136 15.50 -28.04 -4.99
CA THR A 136 16.37 -29.02 -5.61
C THR A 136 17.57 -29.24 -4.70
N GLY A 137 17.60 -30.41 -4.05
CA GLY A 137 18.82 -31.15 -3.74
C GLY A 137 19.79 -30.59 -2.70
N GLN A 138 19.38 -29.68 -1.81
CA GLN A 138 20.26 -29.25 -0.72
C GLN A 138 19.74 -29.76 0.62
N THR A 139 20.21 -30.95 0.97
CA THR A 139 20.04 -31.56 2.29
C THR A 139 20.75 -30.67 3.31
N ASP A 140 19.97 -30.01 4.16
CA ASP A 140 20.47 -29.19 5.25
C ASP A 140 21.05 -30.13 6.33
N LEU A 141 22.39 -30.22 6.40
CA LEU A 141 23.13 -31.05 7.36
C LEU A 141 23.24 -30.41 8.76
N ALA A 142 22.72 -29.19 8.93
CA ALA A 142 22.80 -28.43 10.18
C ALA A 142 22.13 -29.12 11.40
N PRO A 143 21.00 -29.86 11.28
CA PRO A 143 20.39 -30.53 12.43
C PRO A 143 21.19 -31.76 12.91
N LEU A 144 22.01 -32.36 12.04
CA LEU A 144 22.79 -33.56 12.36
C LEU A 144 24.08 -33.25 13.14
N MET A 145 24.67 -32.07 12.96
CA MET A 145 25.89 -31.69 13.69
C MET A 145 25.59 -31.13 15.09
N ALA A 146 24.39 -30.61 15.33
CA ALA A 146 23.96 -30.19 16.68
C ALA A 146 23.79 -31.37 17.65
N ALA A 147 23.60 -32.60 17.15
CA ALA A 147 23.46 -33.81 17.95
C ALA A 147 24.80 -34.48 18.32
N VAL A 148 25.92 -34.05 17.74
CA VAL A 148 27.27 -34.63 18.00
C VAL A 148 28.07 -33.78 18.99
N GLY A 149 27.61 -32.56 19.31
CA GLY A 149 28.33 -31.60 20.15
C GLY A 149 27.86 -31.46 21.61
N ALA A 150 26.99 -32.34 22.11
CA ALA A 150 26.58 -32.32 23.51
C ALA A 150 27.50 -33.24 24.34
N PRO A 151 28.50 -32.73 25.07
CA PRO A 151 29.20 -33.53 26.06
C PRO A 151 28.22 -33.86 27.18
N LYS A 152 28.06 -35.17 27.44
CA LYS A 152 27.44 -35.67 28.67
C LYS A 152 28.29 -35.25 29.85
N ASP A 153 27.62 -34.77 30.90
CA ASP A 153 28.19 -34.54 32.21
C ASP A 153 28.88 -35.82 32.73
N GLU A 154 30.16 -35.70 33.09
CA GLU A 154 30.85 -36.30 34.25
C GLU A 154 32.36 -36.13 34.07
N GLU A 155 33.01 -35.32 34.92
CA GLU A 155 34.24 -35.65 35.68
C GLU A 155 35.05 -34.40 36.13
N ILE A 156 35.16 -34.30 37.46
CA ILE A 156 36.31 -33.93 38.31
C ILE A 156 37.10 -32.66 37.95
N PHE A 157 37.00 -31.69 38.87
CA PHE A 157 37.71 -30.41 38.88
C PHE A 157 39.16 -30.59 39.35
N ASP A 158 40.13 -30.31 38.49
CA ASP A 158 41.57 -30.33 38.80
C ASP A 158 42.20 -28.94 38.52
N PRO A 159 42.71 -28.19 39.52
CA PRO A 159 43.00 -26.76 39.39
C PRO A 159 44.41 -26.40 38.88
N ALA A 160 45.02 -27.18 37.99
CA ALA A 160 46.44 -27.01 37.62
C ALA A 160 46.73 -26.62 36.15
N ILE A 161 45.73 -26.27 35.33
CA ILE A 161 45.96 -26.01 33.89
C ILE A 161 45.73 -24.51 33.56
N PRO A 162 46.73 -23.78 33.02
CA PRO A 162 46.57 -22.37 32.68
C PRO A 162 45.68 -22.18 31.44
N ASN A 163 44.62 -21.38 31.61
CA ASN A 163 43.69 -20.95 30.58
C ASN A 163 44.40 -20.27 29.39
N LYS A 164 44.37 -20.90 28.22
CA LYS A 164 44.70 -20.24 26.95
C LYS A 164 43.39 -19.91 26.23
N VAL A 165 42.98 -18.64 26.34
CA VAL A 165 41.82 -18.08 25.63
C VAL A 165 42.23 -17.90 24.16
N GLU A 166 41.80 -18.81 23.29
CA GLU A 166 41.83 -18.58 21.85
C GLU A 166 40.69 -17.63 21.45
N LYS A 167 41.07 -16.52 20.83
CA LYS A 167 40.15 -15.55 20.23
C LYS A 167 39.41 -16.21 19.07
N GLU A 168 38.10 -16.39 19.20
CA GLU A 168 37.21 -16.59 18.06
C GLU A 168 37.26 -15.35 17.13
N GLU A 169 37.94 -15.50 16.00
CA GLU A 169 37.78 -14.60 14.85
C GLU A 169 36.38 -14.79 14.28
N ARG A 170 35.49 -13.82 14.57
CA ARG A 170 34.21 -13.70 13.89
C ARG A 170 34.46 -13.40 12.41
N HIS A 171 34.32 -14.42 11.58
CA HIS A 171 34.13 -14.28 10.14
C HIS A 171 32.87 -13.43 9.87
N THR A 172 33.06 -12.15 9.59
CA THR A 172 32.02 -11.28 9.02
C THR A 172 31.81 -11.69 7.57
N VAL A 173 30.67 -12.29 7.27
CA VAL A 173 30.27 -12.60 5.89
C VAL A 173 30.01 -11.29 5.15
N GLU A 174 30.90 -10.98 4.20
CA GLU A 174 30.76 -9.89 3.25
C GLU A 174 29.60 -10.09 2.27
N ALA A 175 29.12 -8.93 1.80
CA ALA A 175 28.39 -8.70 0.55
C ALA A 175 27.02 -9.39 0.38
N LYS A 176 26.03 -8.74 0.99
CA LYS A 176 24.63 -8.69 0.51
C LYS A 176 24.61 -8.59 -1.02
N ALA A 177 24.17 -9.66 -1.68
CA ALA A 177 24.01 -9.72 -3.13
C ALA A 177 23.29 -8.47 -3.65
N PRO A 178 23.72 -7.88 -4.79
CA PRO A 178 23.07 -6.69 -5.34
C PRO A 178 21.63 -7.05 -5.67
N SER A 179 20.71 -6.63 -4.80
CA SER A 179 19.30 -6.79 -5.04
C SER A 179 19.00 -6.00 -6.31
N ARG A 180 18.48 -6.71 -7.31
CA ARG A 180 18.08 -6.19 -8.61
C ARG A 180 16.94 -5.18 -8.37
N GLN A 181 17.29 -3.97 -7.95
CA GLN A 181 16.36 -2.88 -7.75
C GLN A 181 15.75 -2.59 -9.12
N TYR A 182 14.45 -2.83 -9.22
CA TYR A 182 13.67 -2.49 -10.39
C TYR A 182 13.76 -0.98 -10.59
N ASP A 183 14.47 -0.56 -11.62
CA ASP A 183 14.65 0.85 -11.94
C ASP A 183 13.32 1.40 -12.49
N GLN A 184 12.53 1.95 -11.56
CA GLN A 184 11.24 2.56 -11.85
C GLN A 184 11.36 3.69 -12.88
N GLY A 185 12.53 4.33 -12.99
CA GLY A 185 12.80 5.35 -14.01
C GLY A 185 12.74 4.78 -15.42
N ARG A 186 13.41 3.64 -15.65
CA ARG A 186 13.38 2.96 -16.97
C ARG A 186 11.98 2.50 -17.36
N TRP A 187 11.17 2.04 -16.40
CA TRP A 187 9.79 1.64 -16.69
C TRP A 187 8.89 2.80 -17.12
N ARG A 188 9.06 4.00 -16.52
CA ARG A 188 8.32 5.20 -16.95
C ARG A 188 8.68 5.60 -18.37
N VAL A 189 9.96 5.56 -18.73
CA VAL A 189 10.44 5.88 -20.09
C VAL A 189 9.86 4.90 -21.11
N VAL A 190 9.87 3.60 -20.82
CA VAL A 190 9.27 2.59 -21.70
C VAL A 190 7.78 2.83 -21.91
N ARG A 191 7.03 3.10 -20.82
CA ARG A 191 5.58 3.36 -20.91
C ARG A 191 5.29 4.61 -21.74
N PHE A 192 6.07 5.67 -21.56
CA PHE A 192 5.92 6.92 -22.32
C PHE A 192 6.21 6.69 -23.82
N GLY A 193 7.28 5.97 -24.14
CA GLY A 193 7.62 5.60 -25.52
C GLY A 193 6.51 4.78 -26.18
N LEU A 194 5.91 3.85 -25.45
CA LEU A 194 4.83 3.00 -25.95
C LEU A 194 3.53 3.78 -26.19
N GLN A 195 3.19 4.73 -25.31
CA GLN A 195 2.06 5.64 -25.49
C GLN A 195 2.26 6.56 -26.71
N LEU A 196 3.47 7.10 -26.89
CA LEU A 196 3.78 7.98 -28.02
C LEU A 196 3.74 7.21 -29.35
N ALA A 197 4.31 6.00 -29.39
CA ALA A 197 4.24 5.13 -30.56
C ALA A 197 2.80 4.78 -30.95
N PHE A 198 1.95 4.51 -29.96
CA PHE A 198 0.52 4.25 -30.19
C PHE A 198 -0.20 5.48 -30.76
N GLY A 199 0.05 6.68 -30.21
CA GLY A 199 -0.54 7.92 -30.72
C GLY A 199 -0.16 8.20 -32.17
N VAL A 200 1.12 8.01 -32.53
CA VAL A 200 1.60 8.16 -33.92
C VAL A 200 0.98 7.12 -34.84
N ALA A 201 0.84 5.87 -34.40
CA ALA A 201 0.20 4.82 -35.19
C ALA A 201 -1.28 5.13 -35.48
N VAL A 202 -2.03 5.62 -34.49
CA VAL A 202 -3.44 6.04 -34.67
C VAL A 202 -3.53 7.21 -35.63
N ALA A 203 -2.69 8.24 -35.48
CA ALA A 203 -2.66 9.38 -36.39
C ALA A 203 -2.32 8.95 -37.83
N GLY A 204 -1.34 8.05 -38.01
CA GLY A 204 -0.99 7.49 -39.30
C GLY A 204 -2.13 6.69 -39.93
N LEU A 205 -2.87 5.91 -39.13
CA LEU A 205 -4.02 5.15 -39.60
C LEU A 205 -5.17 6.07 -40.02
N ILE A 206 -5.42 7.15 -39.29
CA ILE A 206 -6.40 8.18 -39.67
C ILE A 206 -6.00 8.85 -40.98
N MET A 207 -4.72 9.21 -41.14
CA MET A 207 -4.22 9.80 -42.38
C MET A 207 -4.36 8.83 -43.56
N TRP A 208 -4.08 7.55 -43.35
CA TRP A 208 -4.21 6.52 -44.38
C TRP A 208 -5.67 6.24 -44.76
N GLN A 209 -6.60 6.28 -43.80
CA GLN A 209 -8.03 6.10 -44.04
C GLN A 209 -8.78 7.40 -44.33
N SER A 210 -8.08 8.52 -44.49
CA SER A 210 -8.70 9.85 -44.55
C SER A 210 -9.67 10.00 -45.71
N ASP A 211 -9.33 9.43 -46.89
CA ASP A 211 -10.19 9.46 -48.08
C ASP A 211 -11.51 8.69 -47.89
N ASN A 212 -11.45 7.55 -47.19
CA ASN A 212 -12.64 6.73 -46.90
C ASN A 212 -13.53 7.39 -45.83
N LEU A 213 -12.91 7.98 -44.80
CA LEU A 213 -13.63 8.70 -43.75
C LEU A 213 -14.32 9.96 -44.31
N TRP A 214 -13.62 10.72 -45.15
CA TRP A 214 -14.16 11.93 -45.75
C TRP A 214 -15.35 11.63 -46.68
N SER A 215 -15.21 10.64 -47.56
CA SER A 215 -16.29 10.24 -48.47
C SER A 215 -17.52 9.72 -47.73
N TRP A 216 -17.33 8.88 -46.70
CA TRP A 216 -18.43 8.39 -45.87
C TRP A 216 -19.15 9.51 -45.10
N TRP A 217 -18.39 10.43 -44.52
CA TRP A 217 -18.95 11.56 -43.77
C TRP A 217 -19.74 12.50 -44.69
N TRP A 218 -19.20 12.79 -45.88
CA TRP A 218 -19.89 13.60 -46.89
C TRP A 218 -21.20 12.94 -47.34
N HIS A 219 -21.20 11.62 -47.54
CA HIS A 219 -22.39 10.88 -47.94
C HIS A 219 -23.52 10.99 -46.89
N HIS A 220 -23.18 10.86 -45.61
CA HIS A 220 -24.17 11.01 -44.53
C HIS A 220 -24.72 12.43 -44.40
N ILE A 221 -23.89 13.45 -44.59
CA ILE A 221 -24.34 14.85 -44.59
C ILE A 221 -25.28 15.10 -45.77
N TRP A 222 -24.92 14.60 -46.95
CA TRP A 222 -25.70 14.77 -48.16
C TRP A 222 -27.09 14.13 -48.05
N ILE A 223 -27.18 12.92 -47.46
CA ILE A 223 -28.45 12.25 -47.16
C ILE A 223 -29.32 13.10 -46.23
N LYS A 224 -28.74 13.69 -45.18
CA LYS A 224 -29.48 14.56 -44.25
C LYS A 224 -29.98 15.84 -44.92
N ILE A 225 -29.15 16.45 -45.78
CA ILE A 225 -29.55 17.64 -46.54
C ILE A 225 -30.71 17.28 -47.48
N MET A 226 -30.63 16.17 -48.22
CA MET A 226 -31.70 15.73 -49.10
C MET A 226 -33.00 15.40 -48.35
N ALA A 227 -32.91 14.79 -47.16
CA ALA A 227 -34.08 14.54 -46.32
C ALA A 227 -34.77 15.83 -45.87
N LEU A 228 -34.00 16.90 -45.57
CA LEU A 228 -34.56 18.21 -45.21
C LEU A 228 -35.26 18.88 -46.40
N PHE A 229 -34.72 18.78 -47.61
CA PHE A 229 -35.33 19.36 -48.81
C PHE A 229 -36.58 18.59 -49.27
N ASN A 230 -36.63 17.28 -49.09
CA ASN A 230 -37.78 16.46 -49.52
C ASN A 230 -39.01 16.59 -48.61
N ILE A 231 -38.88 17.21 -47.43
CA ILE A 231 -39.98 17.53 -46.51
C ILE A 231 -40.61 18.90 -46.85
N ALA A 232 -39.96 19.71 -47.70
CA ALA A 232 -40.37 21.07 -48.03
C ALA A 232 -41.21 21.20 -49.33
N VAL A 233 -41.64 20.09 -49.93
CA VAL A 233 -42.51 20.02 -51.11
C VAL A 233 -43.84 19.36 -50.73
#